data_AF-A0A3A9AF66-F1
#
_entry.id   AF-A0A3A9AF66-F1
#
_cell.length_a   1.000
_cell.length_b   1.000
_cell.length_c   1.000
_cell.angle_alpha   90.00
_cell.angle_beta   90.00
_cell.angle_gamma   90.00
#
_symmetry.space_group_name_H-M   'P 1'
#
loop_
_entity.id
_entity.type
_entity.pdbx_description
1 polymer ?
#
loop_
_entity_poly.entity_id
_entity_poly.type
_entity_poly.pdbx_seq_one_letter_code
_entity_poly.pdbx_strand_id
1 'polypeptide(L)'
;MKSKVTLKELVGTKIIYAVLLVCYYWMWARQDWHEYYVVIQNVVCVFTVVFFAMQASRIRKYSKEEKDEMAVQNLRRADAVSLKIMMIATIIIAFACGVTFLNGQMAGYTLVGLILLLTVIRFIMFSIMDSKGV
;
A
#
# COMPACT_ATOMS: atom_id res chain seq x y z
N MET A 1 -27.64 -7.92 -11.03
CA MET A 1 -26.79 -6.76 -11.40
C MET A 1 -25.32 -7.17 -11.33
N LYS A 2 -24.58 -7.22 -12.46
CA LYS A 2 -23.12 -7.32 -12.41
C LYS A 2 -22.59 -5.92 -12.09
N SER A 3 -22.24 -5.63 -10.82
CA SER A 3 -21.55 -4.38 -10.50
C SER A 3 -20.23 -4.34 -11.26
N LYS A 4 -19.97 -3.29 -12.04
CA LYS A 4 -18.66 -3.05 -12.66
C LYS A 4 -17.64 -2.80 -11.55
N VAL A 5 -16.43 -3.31 -11.71
CA VAL A 5 -15.34 -3.05 -10.76
C VAL A 5 -14.68 -1.75 -11.15
N THR A 6 -14.71 -0.74 -10.28
CA THR A 6 -14.12 0.57 -10.60
C THR A 6 -12.63 0.60 -10.31
N LEU A 7 -11.87 1.40 -11.08
CA LEU A 7 -10.44 1.60 -10.82
C LEU A 7 -10.21 2.18 -9.42
N LYS A 8 -11.10 3.06 -8.95
CA LYS A 8 -11.06 3.64 -7.61
C LYS A 8 -11.11 2.59 -6.50
N GLU A 9 -12.00 1.61 -6.61
CA GLU A 9 -12.02 0.47 -5.68
C GLU A 9 -10.68 -0.27 -5.69
N LEU A 10 -10.13 -0.53 -6.89
CA LEU A 10 -8.87 -1.25 -7.01
C LEU A 10 -7.69 -0.47 -6.40
N VAL A 11 -7.64 0.85 -6.59
CA VAL A 11 -6.60 1.70 -5.97
C VAL A 11 -6.80 1.76 -4.46
N GLY A 12 -8.04 1.91 -3.97
CA GLY A 12 -8.33 1.93 -2.53
C GLY A 12 -7.94 0.64 -1.83
N THR A 13 -8.11 -0.51 -2.48
CA THR A 13 -7.70 -1.80 -1.92
C THR A 13 -6.19 -1.93 -1.68
N LYS A 14 -5.36 -1.13 -2.36
CA LYS A 14 -3.92 -1.11 -2.12
C LYS A 14 -3.56 -0.55 -0.74
N ILE A 15 -4.41 0.27 -0.13
CA ILE A 15 -4.24 0.72 1.26
C ILE A 15 -4.27 -0.48 2.20
N ILE A 16 -5.16 -1.44 1.97
CA ILE A 16 -5.24 -2.66 2.78
C ILE A 16 -3.94 -3.47 2.66
N TYR A 17 -3.35 -3.56 1.47
CA TYR A 17 -2.03 -4.20 1.31
C TYR A 17 -0.93 -3.49 2.10
N ALA A 18 -0.93 -2.16 2.12
CA ALA A 18 0.04 -1.40 2.89
C ALA A 18 -0.17 -1.57 4.41
N VAL A 19 -1.42 -1.60 4.89
CA VAL A 19 -1.73 -1.88 6.30
C VAL A 19 -1.27 -3.30 6.68
N LEU A 20 -1.56 -4.30 5.84
CA LEU A 20 -1.08 -5.65 6.06
C LEU A 20 0.44 -5.71 6.13
N LEU A 21 1.15 -5.00 5.24
CA LEU A 21 2.60 -4.89 5.28
C LEU A 21 3.10 -4.30 6.61
N VAL A 22 2.46 -3.25 7.13
CA VAL A 22 2.79 -2.67 8.44
C VAL A 22 2.61 -3.70 9.55
N CYS A 23 1.48 -4.41 9.56
CA CYS A 23 1.21 -5.45 10.55
C CYS A 23 2.24 -6.59 10.49
N TYR A 24 2.56 -7.07 9.28
CA TYR A 24 3.56 -8.13 9.08
C TYR A 24 4.95 -7.69 9.50
N TYR A 25 5.37 -6.49 9.09
CA TYR A 25 6.65 -5.94 9.47
C TYR A 25 6.76 -5.77 10.99
N TRP A 26 5.72 -5.25 11.64
CA TRP A 26 5.69 -5.11 13.10
C TRP A 26 5.78 -6.44 13.84
N MET A 27 5.14 -7.51 13.33
CA MET A 27 5.25 -8.84 13.94
C MET A 27 6.67 -9.41 13.82
N TRP A 28 7.39 -9.12 12.73
CA TRP A 28 8.73 -9.65 12.48
C TRP A 28 9.86 -8.81 13.08
N ALA A 29 9.71 -7.49 13.11
CA ALA A 29 10.76 -6.57 13.55
C ALA A 29 10.84 -6.43 15.08
N ARG A 30 9.98 -7.10 15.85
CA ARG A 30 10.01 -7.07 17.32
C ARG A 30 11.01 -8.07 17.89
N GLN A 31 11.54 -7.70 19.06
CA GLN A 31 12.54 -8.48 19.79
C GLN A 31 11.95 -9.18 21.03
N ASP A 32 10.73 -8.80 21.41
CA ASP A 32 9.94 -9.26 22.56
C ASP A 32 8.86 -10.24 22.11
N TRP A 33 9.14 -11.55 22.08
CA TRP A 33 8.14 -12.54 21.68
C TRP A 33 7.24 -12.99 22.84
N HIS A 34 5.92 -12.98 22.62
CA HIS A 34 4.92 -13.50 23.54
C HIS A 34 4.04 -14.54 22.86
N GLU A 35 3.55 -15.53 23.62
CA GLU A 35 2.79 -16.68 23.09
C GLU A 35 1.53 -16.28 22.33
N TYR A 36 0.83 -15.23 22.78
CA TYR A 36 -0.38 -14.74 22.12
C TYR A 36 -0.14 -14.19 20.70
N TYR A 37 1.12 -13.88 20.33
CA TYR A 37 1.44 -13.46 18.96
C TYR A 37 1.28 -14.57 17.93
N VAL A 38 1.40 -15.84 18.33
CA VAL A 38 1.14 -16.97 17.43
C VAL A 38 -0.32 -16.93 16.94
N VAL A 39 -1.24 -16.62 17.85
CA VAL A 39 -2.66 -16.49 17.52
C VAL A 39 -2.88 -15.30 16.57
N ILE A 40 -2.29 -14.13 16.86
CA ILE A 40 -2.39 -12.95 16.00
C ILE A 40 -1.84 -13.23 14.60
N GLN A 41 -0.67 -13.84 14.51
CA GLN A 41 -0.01 -14.16 13.24
C GLN A 41 -0.85 -15.13 12.41
N ASN A 42 -1.43 -16.15 13.02
CA ASN A 42 -2.32 -17.10 12.35
C ASN A 42 -3.58 -16.41 11.81
N VAL A 43 -4.23 -15.56 12.62
CA VAL A 43 -5.42 -14.80 12.21
C VAL A 43 -5.11 -13.86 11.04
N VAL A 44 -4.02 -13.08 11.14
CA VAL A 44 -3.58 -12.19 10.06
C VAL A 44 -3.21 -12.97 8.80
N CYS A 45 -2.60 -14.15 8.95
CA CYS A 45 -2.26 -15.03 7.82
C CYS A 45 -3.50 -15.55 7.10
N VAL A 46 -4.46 -16.13 7.83
CA VAL A 46 -5.72 -16.61 7.25
C VAL A 46 -6.48 -15.47 6.58
N PHE A 47 -6.59 -14.31 7.25
CA PHE A 47 -7.21 -13.11 6.68
C PHE A 47 -6.53 -12.70 5.36
N THR A 48 -5.20 -12.66 5.34
CA THR A 48 -4.42 -12.26 4.16
C THR A 48 -4.64 -13.20 2.98
N VAL A 49 -4.65 -14.52 3.22
CA VAL A 49 -4.89 -15.51 2.17
C VAL A 49 -6.29 -15.37 1.58
N VAL A 50 -7.31 -15.29 2.43
CA VAL A 50 -8.71 -15.13 1.99
C VAL A 50 -8.89 -13.80 1.25
N PHE A 51 -8.31 -12.72 1.78
CA PHE A 51 -8.35 -11.41 1.15
C PHE A 51 -7.71 -11.43 -0.24
N PHE A 52 -6.51 -12.00 -0.39
CA PHE A 52 -5.86 -12.10 -1.69
C PHE A 52 -6.63 -12.97 -2.69
N ALA A 53 -7.25 -14.07 -2.25
CA ALA A 53 -8.11 -14.88 -3.11
C ALA A 53 -9.29 -14.06 -3.68
N MET A 54 -9.96 -13.29 -2.82
CA MET A 54 -11.04 -12.38 -3.24
C MET A 54 -10.53 -11.29 -4.19
N GLN A 55 -9.37 -10.71 -3.91
CA GLN A 55 -8.80 -9.65 -4.75
C GLN A 55 -8.31 -10.14 -6.10
N ALA A 56 -7.73 -11.34 -6.17
CA ALA A 56 -7.37 -11.96 -7.43
C ALA A 56 -8.59 -12.12 -8.34
N SER A 57 -9.75 -12.47 -7.78
CA SER A 57 -11.02 -12.52 -8.52
C SER A 57 -11.44 -11.14 -9.04
N ARG A 58 -11.37 -10.08 -8.21
CA ARG A 58 -11.71 -8.71 -8.61
C ARG A 58 -10.78 -8.17 -9.70
N ILE A 59 -9.47 -8.39 -9.58
CA ILE A 59 -8.48 -7.97 -10.58
C ILE A 59 -8.73 -8.68 -11.92
N ARG A 60 -8.99 -10.00 -11.89
CA ARG A 60 -9.34 -10.76 -13.10
C ARG A 60 -10.60 -10.24 -13.77
N LYS A 61 -11.61 -9.85 -12.98
CA LYS A 61 -12.85 -9.26 -13.49
C LYS A 61 -12.59 -7.88 -14.12
N TYR A 62 -11.87 -7.00 -13.43
CA TYR A 62 -11.47 -5.69 -13.95
C TYR A 62 -10.66 -5.80 -15.25
N SER A 63 -9.76 -6.80 -15.35
CA SER A 63 -8.97 -7.01 -16.56
C SER A 63 -9.80 -7.40 -17.80
N LYS A 64 -11.03 -7.87 -17.61
CA LYS A 64 -11.97 -8.21 -18.69
C LYS A 64 -12.94 -7.07 -19.01
N GLU A 65 -12.98 -6.03 -18.19
CA GLU A 65 -13.81 -4.85 -18.40
C GLU A 65 -13.07 -3.84 -19.30
N GLU A 66 -13.82 -3.09 -20.09
CA GLU A 66 -13.28 -1.95 -20.84
C GLU A 66 -12.74 -0.92 -19.85
N LYS A 67 -11.46 -0.56 -20.00
CA LYS A 67 -10.77 0.31 -19.06
C LYS A 67 -11.06 1.76 -19.43
N ASP A 68 -11.46 2.53 -18.44
CA ASP A 68 -11.55 3.98 -18.56
C ASP A 68 -10.14 4.57 -18.73
N GLU A 69 -9.83 5.01 -19.94
CA GLU A 69 -8.52 5.56 -20.29
C GLU A 69 -8.18 6.82 -19.49
N MET A 70 -9.17 7.66 -19.20
CA MET A 70 -8.98 8.88 -18.41
C MET A 70 -8.61 8.53 -16.97
N ALA A 71 -9.33 7.58 -16.36
CA ALA A 71 -9.00 7.10 -15.02
C ALA A 71 -7.60 6.47 -14.95
N VAL A 72 -7.20 5.70 -15.98
CA VAL A 72 -5.84 5.12 -16.05
C VAL A 72 -4.78 6.21 -16.18
N GLN A 73 -5.01 7.26 -16.97
CA GLN A 73 -4.09 8.38 -17.10
C GLN A 73 -3.92 9.14 -15.77
N ASN A 74 -5.02 9.35 -15.05
CA ASN A 74 -5.00 9.98 -13.73
C ASN A 74 -4.24 9.17 -12.70
N LEU A 75 -4.40 7.84 -12.72
CA LEU A 75 -3.61 6.97 -11.88
C LEU A 75 -2.11 7.06 -12.20
N ARG A 76 -1.72 7.13 -13.48
CA ARG A 76 -0.31 7.29 -13.89
C ARG A 76 0.27 8.63 -13.41
N ARG A 77 -0.51 9.71 -13.48
CA ARG A 77 -0.11 11.04 -12.95
C ARG A 77 0.09 11.00 -11.44
N ALA A 78 -0.86 10.40 -10.70
CA ALA A 78 -0.74 10.22 -9.26
C ALA A 78 0.49 9.35 -8.89
N ASP A 79 0.75 8.29 -9.65
CA ASP A 79 1.92 7.42 -9.46
C ASP A 79 3.24 8.16 -9.71
N ALA A 80 3.31 9.00 -10.75
CA ALA A 80 4.49 9.80 -11.02
C ALA A 80 4.80 10.79 -9.88
N VAL A 81 3.77 11.43 -9.32
CA VAL A 81 3.93 12.32 -8.14
C VAL A 81 4.39 11.52 -6.93
N SER A 82 3.74 10.38 -6.63
CA SER A 82 4.10 9.52 -5.52
C SER A 82 5.54 9.00 -5.62
N LEU A 83 6.02 8.67 -6.82
CA LEU A 83 7.40 8.21 -7.05
C LEU A 83 8.43 9.32 -6.80
N LYS A 84 8.13 10.56 -7.17
CA LYS A 84 9.02 11.71 -6.86
C LYS A 84 9.13 11.93 -5.36
N ILE A 85 8.01 11.87 -4.63
CA ILE A 85 8.01 11.99 -3.17
C ILE A 85 8.79 10.82 -2.54
N MET A 86 8.58 9.59 -3.01
CA MET A 86 9.31 8.41 -2.55
C MET A 86 10.82 8.57 -2.73
N MET A 87 11.26 9.03 -3.91
CA MET A 87 12.68 9.22 -4.21
C MET A 87 13.32 10.18 -3.20
N ILE A 88 12.71 11.34 -2.98
CA ILE A 88 13.22 12.35 -2.02
C ILE A 88 13.25 11.78 -0.60
N ALA A 89 12.16 11.14 -0.16
CA ALA A 89 12.07 10.57 1.19
C ALA A 89 13.12 9.47 1.42
N THR A 90 13.32 8.57 0.45
CA THR A 90 14.33 7.50 0.56
C THR A 90 15.75 8.06 0.63
N ILE A 91 16.06 9.13 -0.13
CA ILE A 91 17.37 9.81 -0.04
C ILE A 91 17.61 10.35 1.38
N ILE A 92 16.60 11.01 1.97
CA ILE A 92 16.69 11.54 3.33
C ILE A 92 16.90 10.41 4.35
N ILE A 93 16.14 9.32 4.23
CA ILE A 93 16.27 8.15 5.11
C ILE A 93 17.65 7.50 4.96
N ALA A 94 18.15 7.34 3.74
CA ALA A 94 19.47 6.76 3.47
C ALA A 94 20.60 7.60 4.10
N PHE A 95 20.53 8.93 3.95
CA PHE A 95 21.49 9.83 4.59
C PHE A 95 21.41 9.75 6.13
N ALA A 96 20.20 9.76 6.69
CA ALA A 96 19.97 9.63 8.13
C ALA A 96 20.53 8.30 8.70
N CYS A 97 20.42 7.21 7.94
CA CYS A 97 21.06 5.93 8.30
C CYS A 97 22.59 6.04 8.24
N GLY A 98 23.15 6.67 7.20
CA GLY A 98 24.59 6.83 7.02
C GLY A 98 25.26 7.66 8.12
N VAL A 99 24.59 8.69 8.63
CA VAL A 99 25.08 9.50 9.77
C VAL A 99 24.74 8.89 11.14
N THR A 100 24.32 7.62 11.18
CA THR A 100 23.96 6.87 12.40
C THR A 100 22.80 7.45 13.22
N PHE A 101 21.99 8.34 12.63
CA PHE A 101 20.81 8.91 13.28
C PHE A 101 19.66 7.90 13.39
N LEU A 102 19.55 6.97 12.43
CA LEU A 102 18.59 5.88 12.44
C LEU A 102 19.27 4.53 12.66
N ASN A 103 18.85 3.82 13.70
CA ASN A 103 19.19 2.40 13.86
C ASN A 103 18.43 1.56 12.82
N GLY A 104 18.98 0.39 12.44
CA GLY A 104 18.40 -0.44 11.36
C GLY A 104 16.93 -0.80 11.54
N GLN A 105 16.50 -1.07 12.78
CA GLN A 105 15.09 -1.33 13.09
C GLN A 105 14.21 -0.09 12.86
N MET A 106 14.64 1.10 13.30
CA MET A 106 13.94 2.36 13.08
C MET A 106 13.90 2.74 11.60
N ALA A 107 14.97 2.49 10.86
CA ALA A 107 15.02 2.70 9.41
C ALA A 107 13.96 1.87 8.69
N GLY A 108 13.83 0.59 9.05
CA GLY A 108 12.81 -0.26 8.43
C GLY A 108 11.38 0.14 8.83
N TYR A 109 11.11 0.53 10.08
CA TYR A 109 9.81 1.10 10.46
C TYR A 109 9.50 2.40 9.69
N THR A 110 10.50 3.24 9.48
CA THR A 110 10.38 4.49 8.73
C THR A 110 10.02 4.22 7.27
N LEU A 111 10.68 3.23 6.63
CA LEU A 111 10.39 2.84 5.25
C LEU A 111 8.98 2.24 5.09
N VAL A 112 8.56 1.38 6.03
CA VAL A 112 7.23 0.76 6.00
C VAL A 112 6.13 1.80 6.26
N GLY A 113 6.36 2.74 7.18
CA GLY A 113 5.50 3.90 7.39
C GLY A 113 5.41 4.80 6.16
N LEU A 114 6.53 5.03 5.47
CA LEU A 114 6.58 5.78 4.21
C LEU A 114 5.73 5.08 3.12
N ILE A 115 5.80 3.76 2.98
CA ILE A 115 4.97 3.00 2.03
C ILE A 115 3.49 3.21 2.33
N LEU A 116 3.08 3.11 3.59
CA LEU A 116 1.69 3.35 4.00
C LEU A 116 1.24 4.78 3.68
N LEU A 117 2.03 5.77 4.06
CA LEU A 117 1.77 7.19 3.81
C LEU A 117 1.62 7.47 2.30
N LEU A 118 2.56 6.99 1.49
CA LEU A 118 2.53 7.18 0.03
C LEU A 118 1.33 6.49 -0.61
N THR A 119 0.94 5.31 -0.11
CA THR A 119 -0.24 4.59 -0.62
C THR A 119 -1.53 5.39 -0.35
N VAL A 120 -1.64 6.01 0.83
CA VAL A 120 -2.76 6.90 1.17
C VAL A 120 -2.75 8.16 0.33
N ILE A 121 -1.60 8.83 0.19
CA ILE A 121 -1.44 10.03 -0.65
C ILE A 121 -1.82 9.73 -2.10
N ARG A 122 -1.34 8.62 -2.67
CA ARG A 122 -1.69 8.17 -4.02
C ARG A 122 -3.19 8.01 -4.20
N PHE A 123 -3.87 7.39 -3.22
CA PHE A 123 -5.31 7.18 -3.28
C PHE A 123 -6.10 8.50 -3.20
N ILE A 124 -5.68 9.42 -2.32
CA ILE A 124 -6.31 10.74 -2.19
C ILE A 124 -6.13 11.54 -3.49
N MET A 125 -4.90 11.62 -4.01
CA MET A 125 -4.59 12.30 -5.28
C MET A 125 -5.42 11.74 -6.43
N PHE A 126 -5.45 10.41 -6.57
CA PHE A 126 -6.28 9.74 -7.58
C PHE A 126 -7.76 10.09 -7.41
N SER A 127 -8.29 10.02 -6.19
CA SER A 127 -9.70 10.30 -5.92
C SER A 127 -10.09 11.75 -6.23
N ILE A 128 -9.20 12.70 -5.98
CA ILE A 128 -9.41 14.12 -6.30
C ILE A 128 -9.42 14.31 -7.82
N MET A 129 -8.48 13.71 -8.55
CA MET A 129 -8.40 13.83 -10.02
C MET A 129 -9.60 13.18 -10.71
N ASP A 130 -9.97 11.98 -10.26
CA ASP A 130 -11.15 11.23 -10.72
C ASP A 130 -12.45 12.02 -10.47
N SER A 131 -12.59 12.67 -9.31
CA SER A 131 -13.77 13.48 -9.00
C SER A 131 -13.89 14.77 -9.83
N LYS A 132 -12.77 15.28 -10.33
CA LYS A 132 -12.72 16.53 -11.12
C LYS A 132 -12.79 16.29 -12.63
N GLY A 133 -12.69 15.05 -13.09
CA GLY A 133 -12.67 14.70 -14.51
C GLY A 133 -11.45 15.26 -15.27
N VAL A 134 -10.34 15.53 -14.56
CA VAL A 134 -9.10 16.12 -15.11
C VAL A 134 -8.05 15.05 -15.32
#